data_AF-N1U8H8-F1
#
_entry.id   AF-N1U8H8-F1
#
_cell.length_a   1.000
_cell.length_b   1.000
_cell.length_c   1.000
_cell.angle_alpha   90.00
_cell.angle_beta   90.00
_cell.angle_gamma   90.00
#
_symmetry.space_group_name_H-M   'P 1'
#
loop_
_entity.id
_entity.type
_entity.pdbx_description
1 polymer ?
#
loop_
_entity_poly.entity_id
_entity_poly.type
_entity_poly.pdbx_seq_one_letter_code
_entity_poly.pdbx_strand_id
1 'polypeptide(L)'
;MTDSGLGGEISVGNVVTYKIGLHSLTFCLIGYLVGKFARSAYHENYLSITIYSLLITFITRLATYYLFSLFFHENMSYSLFFTSLFNALIAPAFFYALTWIYQLDHMGDA
;
A
#
# COMPACT_ATOMS: atom_id res chain seq x y z
N MET A 1 -23.29 -19.25 2.41
CA MET A 1 -22.80 -17.88 2.19
C MET A 1 -21.53 -18.01 1.38
N THR A 2 -21.49 -17.43 0.20
CA THR A 2 -20.50 -17.71 -0.84
C THR A 2 -19.18 -16.98 -0.54
N ASP A 3 -18.09 -17.74 -0.35
CA ASP A 3 -16.69 -17.28 -0.14
C ASP A 3 -16.14 -16.33 -1.23
N SER A 4 -16.94 -16.11 -2.28
CA SER A 4 -16.71 -15.11 -3.33
C SER A 4 -16.52 -13.69 -2.80
N GLY A 5 -17.13 -13.35 -1.66
CA GLY A 5 -16.98 -12.03 -1.03
C GLY A 5 -15.57 -11.72 -0.52
N LEU A 6 -14.78 -12.76 -0.23
CA LEU A 6 -13.37 -12.66 0.19
C LEU A 6 -12.39 -12.84 -0.98
N GLY A 7 -12.91 -12.96 -2.21
CA GLY A 7 -12.13 -13.29 -3.40
C GLY A 7 -11.59 -14.72 -3.36
N GLY A 8 -12.37 -15.66 -2.80
CA GLY A 8 -12.06 -17.09 -2.81
C GLY A 8 -12.13 -17.67 -4.23
N GLU A 9 -11.02 -18.22 -4.73
CA GLU A 9 -11.00 -19.06 -5.93
C GLU A 9 -10.80 -20.53 -5.54
N ILE A 10 -11.50 -21.44 -6.22
CA ILE A 10 -11.32 -22.88 -6.02
C ILE A 10 -10.11 -23.29 -6.87
N SER A 11 -8.99 -23.55 -6.21
CA SER A 11 -7.76 -23.99 -6.87
C SER A 11 -7.75 -25.51 -7.09
N VAL A 12 -6.77 -26.01 -7.83
CA VAL A 12 -6.60 -27.44 -8.15
C VAL A 12 -6.57 -28.24 -6.84
N GLY A 13 -7.51 -29.20 -6.70
CA GLY A 13 -7.67 -29.98 -5.46
C GLY A 13 -8.81 -29.53 -4.54
N ASN A 14 -9.71 -28.67 -5.01
CA ASN A 14 -10.91 -28.24 -4.26
C ASN A 14 -10.59 -27.42 -2.99
N VAL A 15 -9.44 -26.75 -2.98
CA VAL A 15 -8.99 -25.88 -1.89
C VAL A 15 -9.35 -24.43 -2.23
N VAL A 16 -10.02 -23.74 -1.31
CA VAL A 16 -10.38 -22.32 -1.45
C VAL A 16 -9.16 -21.46 -1.11
N THR A 17 -8.62 -20.73 -2.09
CA THR A 17 -7.56 -19.74 -1.89
C THR A 17 -8.12 -18.33 -1.85
N TYR A 18 -7.83 -17.59 -0.77
CA TYR A 18 -8.36 -16.24 -0.57
C TYR A 18 -7.37 -15.17 -1.03
N LYS A 19 -7.77 -14.37 -2.01
CA LYS A 19 -6.99 -13.23 -2.54
C LYS A 19 -6.71 -12.17 -1.46
N ILE A 20 -7.62 -11.99 -0.49
CA ILE A 20 -7.50 -10.97 0.58
C ILE A 20 -6.24 -11.16 1.44
N GLY A 21 -5.85 -12.41 1.72
CA GLY A 21 -4.70 -12.72 2.56
C GLY A 21 -3.40 -12.21 1.94
N LEU A 22 -3.22 -12.44 0.64
CA LEU A 22 -2.03 -12.02 -0.11
C LEU A 22 -1.92 -10.49 -0.22
N HIS A 23 -3.05 -9.80 -0.39
CA HIS A 23 -3.09 -8.34 -0.32
C HIS A 23 -2.65 -7.83 1.05
N SER A 24 -3.27 -8.34 2.12
CA SER A 24 -2.98 -7.88 3.48
C SER A 24 -1.52 -8.13 3.89
N LEU A 25 -0.92 -9.25 3.47
CA LEU A 25 0.48 -9.55 3.71
C LEU A 25 1.40 -8.50 3.08
N THR A 26 1.15 -8.15 1.82
CA THR A 26 1.99 -7.20 1.08
C THR A 26 1.93 -5.81 1.71
N PHE A 27 0.72 -5.34 2.05
CA PHE A 27 0.55 -4.06 2.75
C PHE A 27 1.17 -4.06 4.15
N CYS A 28 1.11 -5.16 4.88
CA CYS A 28 1.72 -5.29 6.21
C CYS A 28 3.25 -5.17 6.14
N LEU A 29 3.89 -5.95 5.27
CA LEU A 29 5.35 -5.92 5.10
C LEU A 29 5.84 -4.54 4.69
N ILE A 30 5.18 -3.92 3.71
CA ILE A 30 5.60 -2.62 3.23
C ILE A 30 5.31 -1.54 4.27
N GLY A 31 4.15 -1.57 4.93
CA GLY A 31 3.84 -0.66 6.04
C GLY A 31 4.90 -0.70 7.15
N TYR A 32 5.38 -1.89 7.51
CA TYR A 32 6.48 -2.04 8.46
C TYR A 32 7.80 -1.43 7.94
N LEU A 33 8.17 -1.69 6.68
CA LEU A 33 9.38 -1.11 6.07
C LEU A 33 9.30 0.42 6.01
N VAL A 34 8.16 0.97 5.61
CA VAL A 34 7.93 2.42 5.58
C VAL A 34 8.05 3.01 6.98
N GLY A 35 7.34 2.45 7.96
CA GLY A 35 7.35 2.97 9.33
C GLY A 35 8.74 2.91 9.97
N LYS A 36 9.53 1.89 9.65
CA LYS A 36 10.88 1.71 10.20
C LYS A 36 11.93 2.59 9.52
N PHE A 37 11.90 2.70 8.18
CA PHE A 37 12.99 3.32 7.42
C PHE A 37 12.64 4.70 6.86
N ALA A 38 11.39 4.96 6.51
CA ALA A 38 10.98 6.22 5.89
C ALA A 38 10.66 7.33 6.90
N ARG A 39 10.52 7.01 8.20
CA ARG A 39 10.22 7.99 9.26
C ARG A 39 11.15 9.21 9.25
N SER A 40 12.43 9.01 8.97
CA SER A 40 13.43 10.09 8.87
C SER A 40 13.30 10.93 7.59
N ALA A 41 12.79 10.35 6.50
CA ALA A 41 12.71 11.00 5.20
C ALA A 41 11.45 11.87 5.02
N TYR A 42 10.49 11.79 5.94
CA TYR A 42 9.25 12.59 5.91
C TYR A 42 9.41 14.02 6.44
N HIS A 43 10.55 14.32 7.06
CA HIS A 43 10.86 15.68 7.47
C HIS A 43 11.12 16.54 6.21
N GLU A 44 10.22 17.51 5.98
CA GLU A 44 10.52 18.85 5.44
C GLU A 44 10.27 19.19 3.97
N ASN A 45 9.66 18.34 3.13
CA ASN A 45 9.22 18.82 1.80
C ASN A 45 8.04 18.05 1.17
N TYR A 46 7.03 18.79 0.69
CA TYR A 46 5.91 18.24 -0.08
C TYR A 46 6.36 17.46 -1.33
N LEU A 47 7.44 17.90 -1.97
CA LEU A 47 8.02 17.21 -3.12
C LEU A 47 8.58 15.84 -2.71
N SER A 48 9.28 15.75 -1.58
CA SER A 48 9.78 14.49 -1.03
C SER A 48 8.63 13.54 -0.71
N ILE A 49 7.59 14.02 -0.01
CA ILE A 49 6.38 13.22 0.32
C ILE A 49 5.75 12.65 -0.95
N THR A 50 5.63 13.46 -2.00
CA THR A 50 5.05 13.05 -3.28
C THR A 50 5.86 11.94 -3.95
N ILE A 51 7.20 12.12 -4.06
CA ILE A 51 8.09 11.13 -4.68
C ILE A 51 8.10 9.83 -3.86
N TYR A 52 8.19 9.91 -2.53
CA TYR A 52 8.17 8.75 -1.66
C TYR A 52 6.85 8.00 -1.78
N SER A 53 5.70 8.69 -1.73
CA SER A 53 4.38 8.08 -1.90
C SER A 53 4.25 7.39 -3.25
N LEU A 54 4.75 8.00 -4.32
CA LEU A 54 4.75 7.42 -5.67
C LEU A 54 5.56 6.12 -5.72
N LEU A 55 6.82 6.15 -5.26
CA LEU A 55 7.72 5.01 -5.29
C LEU A 55 7.21 3.86 -4.42
N ILE A 56 6.81 4.16 -3.18
CA ILE A 56 6.32 3.15 -2.24
C ILE A 56 5.03 2.53 -2.74
N THR A 57 4.08 3.32 -3.25
CA THR A 57 2.84 2.79 -3.82
C THR A 57 3.14 1.92 -5.04
N PHE A 58 4.05 2.36 -5.92
CA PHE A 58 4.43 1.59 -7.09
C PHE A 58 5.07 0.24 -6.73
N ILE A 59 6.04 0.25 -5.82
CA ILE A 59 6.69 -0.98 -5.31
C ILE A 59 5.66 -1.90 -4.64
N THR A 60 4.72 -1.34 -3.87
CA THR A 60 3.64 -2.11 -3.24
C THR A 60 2.77 -2.80 -4.26
N ARG A 61 2.34 -2.07 -5.28
CA ARG A 61 1.50 -2.60 -6.35
C ARG A 61 2.24 -3.66 -7.16
N LEU A 62 3.55 -3.46 -7.41
CA LEU A 62 4.39 -4.42 -8.11
C LEU A 62 4.61 -5.71 -7.30
N ALA A 63 4.95 -5.60 -6.02
CA ALA A 63 5.11 -6.75 -5.13
C ALA A 63 3.81 -7.55 -5.00
N THR A 64 2.70 -6.83 -4.87
CA THR A 64 1.36 -7.43 -4.83
C THR A 64 1.08 -8.17 -6.14
N TYR A 65 1.29 -7.51 -7.29
CA TYR A 65 1.09 -8.13 -8.61
C TYR A 65 1.94 -9.39 -8.77
N TYR A 66 3.23 -9.34 -8.40
CA TYR A 66 4.12 -10.49 -8.48
C TYR A 66 3.61 -11.66 -7.63
N LEU A 67 3.26 -11.41 -6.36
CA LEU A 67 2.68 -12.44 -5.50
C LEU A 67 1.38 -13.00 -6.09
N PHE A 68 0.49 -12.13 -6.60
CA PHE A 68 -0.75 -12.59 -7.22
C PHE A 68 -0.49 -13.47 -8.44
N SER A 69 0.53 -13.17 -9.27
CA SER A 69 0.91 -14.02 -10.41
C SER A 69 1.37 -15.42 -10.03
N LEU A 70 1.95 -15.58 -8.83
CA LEU A 70 2.44 -16.88 -8.36
C LEU A 70 1.31 -17.78 -7.85
N PHE A 71 0.27 -17.18 -7.27
CA PHE A 71 -0.81 -17.92 -6.60
C PHE A 71 -2.14 -17.91 -7.38
N PHE A 72 -2.34 -16.99 -8.33
CA PHE A 72 -3.58 -16.80 -9.07
C PHE A 72 -3.30 -16.54 -10.56
N HIS A 73 -4.04 -17.21 -11.44
CA HIS A 73 -3.79 -17.20 -12.89
C HIS A 73 -4.85 -16.39 -13.68
N GLU A 74 -6.01 -16.10 -13.09
CA GLU A 74 -7.13 -15.44 -13.77
C GLU A 74 -7.37 -14.01 -13.25
N ASN A 75 -7.50 -13.06 -14.19
CA ASN A 75 -7.82 -11.64 -14.02
C ASN A 75 -6.85 -10.80 -13.17
N MET A 76 -5.71 -10.48 -13.78
CA MET A 76 -4.65 -9.60 -13.22
C MET A 76 -4.78 -8.14 -13.69
N SER A 77 -6.00 -7.59 -13.75
CA SER A 77 -6.22 -6.18 -14.12
C SER A 77 -5.82 -5.26 -12.96
N TYR A 78 -4.52 -5.11 -12.74
CA TYR A 78 -3.93 -4.36 -11.62
C TYR A 78 -3.29 -3.07 -12.12
N SER A 79 -3.90 -1.93 -11.80
CA SER A 79 -3.39 -0.63 -12.25
C SER A 79 -2.18 -0.18 -11.42
N LEU A 80 -0.98 -0.41 -11.94
CA LEU A 80 0.27 -0.04 -11.26
C LEU A 80 0.48 1.49 -11.27
N PHE A 81 0.41 2.11 -12.45
CA PHE A 81 0.78 3.51 -12.64
C PHE A 81 -0.26 4.51 -12.15
N PHE A 82 -1.53 4.34 -12.54
CA PHE A 82 -2.57 5.33 -12.23
C PHE A 82 -2.81 5.44 -10.71
N THR A 83 -2.85 4.30 -10.02
CA THR A 83 -3.01 4.28 -8.56
C THR A 83 -1.82 4.91 -7.84
N SER A 84 -0.60 4.67 -8.34
CA SER A 84 0.61 5.28 -7.75
C SER A 84 0.64 6.79 -7.94
N LEU A 85 0.23 7.29 -9.11
CA LEU A 85 0.16 8.71 -9.40
C LEU A 85 -0.93 9.41 -8.59
N PHE A 86 -2.11 8.79 -8.49
CA PHE A 86 -3.20 9.31 -7.67
C PHE A 86 -2.82 9.40 -6.19
N ASN A 87 -2.22 8.33 -5.63
CA ASN A 87 -1.75 8.32 -4.24
C ASN A 87 -0.64 9.35 -4.00
N ALA A 88 0.26 9.56 -4.98
CA ALA A 88 1.29 10.57 -4.89
C ALA A 88 0.71 11.99 -4.84
N LEU A 89 -0.31 12.26 -5.65
CA LEU A 89 -0.96 13.57 -5.73
C LEU A 89 -1.69 13.94 -4.43
N ILE A 90 -2.39 12.98 -3.81
CA ILE A 90 -3.16 13.24 -2.58
C ILE A 90 -2.30 13.16 -1.31
N ALA A 91 -1.14 12.48 -1.34
CA ALA A 91 -0.32 12.25 -0.15
C ALA A 91 0.07 13.54 0.60
N PRO A 92 0.53 14.62 -0.05
CA PRO A 92 0.85 15.87 0.65
C PRO A 92 -0.33 16.43 1.46
N ALA A 93 -1.55 16.38 0.91
CA ALA A 93 -2.75 16.86 1.59
C ALA A 93 -3.09 15.99 2.81
N PHE A 94 -2.97 14.66 2.69
CA PHE A 94 -3.16 13.74 3.82
C PHE A 94 -2.09 13.93 4.89
N PHE A 95 -0.82 14.08 4.51
CA PHE A 95 0.26 14.35 5.47
C PHE A 95 0.03 15.66 6.21
N TYR A 96 -0.35 16.74 5.51
CA TYR A 96 -0.71 18.01 6.15
C TYR A 96 -1.87 17.86 7.14
N ALA A 97 -2.96 17.21 6.72
CA ALA A 97 -4.12 16.98 7.58
C ALA A 97 -3.77 16.15 8.82
N LEU A 98 -2.96 15.09 8.67
CA LEU A 98 -2.53 14.25 9.78
C LEU A 98 -1.56 15.00 10.72
N THR A 99 -0.63 15.79 10.20
CA THR A 99 0.24 16.66 11.01
C THR A 99 -0.59 17.62 11.85
N TRP A 100 -1.63 18.23 11.27
CA TRP A 100 -2.54 19.12 11.98
C TRP A 100 -3.35 18.41 13.06
N ILE A 101 -3.95 17.25 12.74
CA ILE A 101 -4.77 16.47 13.69
C ILE A 101 -3.94 15.95 14.87
N TYR A 102 -2.75 15.43 14.61
CA TYR A 102 -1.90 14.82 15.62
C TYR A 102 -0.95 15.80 16.31
N GLN A 103 -1.01 17.10 15.96
CA GLN A 103 -0.13 18.15 16.49
C GLN A 103 1.36 17.75 16.46
N LEU A 104 1.77 17.07 15.40
CA LEU A 104 3.13 16.50 15.28
C LEU A 104 4.23 17.58 15.35
N ASP A 105 3.92 18.82 14.94
CA ASP A 105 4.82 19.97 15.08
C ASP A 105 5.03 20.44 16.53
N HIS A 106 4.08 20.21 17.45
CA HIS A 106 4.15 20.74 18.82
C HIS A 106 4.91 19.82 19.79
N MET A 107 5.26 18.59 19.38
CA MET A 107 5.98 17.64 20.22
C MET A 107 7.52 17.76 20.13
N GLY A 108 8.03 18.66 19.27
CA GLY A 108 9.47 18.92 19.10
C GLY A 108 10.03 20.01 20.01
N ASP A 109 9.18 20.76 20.71
CA ASP A 109 9.56 21.93 21.53
C ASP A 109 9.54 21.65 23.06
N ALA A 110 9.61 20.39 23.48
CA ALA A 110 9.64 19.98 24.89
C ALA A 110 10.94 19.29 25.29
#